data_AF-A0A9W6Y3G9-F1
#
_entry.id   AF-A0A9W6Y3G9-F1
#
_cell.length_a   1.000
_cell.length_b   1.000
_cell.length_c   1.000
_cell.angle_alpha   90.00
_cell.angle_beta   90.00
_cell.angle_gamma   90.00
#
_symmetry.space_group_name_H-M   'P 1'
#
loop_
_entity.id
_entity.type
_entity.pdbx_description
1 polymer ?
#
loop_
_entity_poly.entity_id
_entity_poly.type
_entity_poly.pdbx_seq_one_letter_code
_entity_poly.pdbx_strand_id
1 'polypeptide(L)'
;MSETFKSFAELIQARSRATLSYRSQANGQQERSVKSIVQTVNVYVEDPLQQDWDDIAEKMAHAINNSMDTTRKQMPFYFVYGWDAQSTLKAMTSSLRLGDGSITDAASWRREANRQYEVAQAMAKQYQATEKARRAKEHNEALGRLERMAVPVGE
;
A
#
# COMPACT_ATOMS: atom_id res chain seq x y z
N MET A 1 -15.26 24.74 12.96
CA MET A 1 -14.93 24.22 11.63
C MET A 1 -14.76 25.41 10.70
N SER A 2 -13.59 25.54 10.09
CA SER A 2 -13.28 26.66 9.19
C SER A 2 -14.29 26.75 8.04
N GLU A 3 -14.61 27.97 7.62
CA GLU A 3 -15.44 28.25 6.44
C GLU A 3 -14.83 27.67 5.16
N THR A 4 -13.50 27.70 5.05
CA THR A 4 -12.78 27.09 3.93
C THR A 4 -13.02 25.58 3.84
N PHE A 5 -13.01 24.88 4.97
CA PHE A 5 -13.25 23.44 5.01
C PHE A 5 -14.71 23.08 4.72
N LYS A 6 -15.66 23.92 5.15
CA LYS A 6 -17.09 23.74 4.81
C LYS A 6 -17.32 23.85 3.30
N SER A 7 -16.77 24.90 2.69
CA SER A 7 -16.86 25.12 1.24
C SER A 7 -16.25 23.95 0.45
N PHE A 8 -15.11 23.42 0.91
CA PHE A 8 -14.51 22.23 0.33
C PHE A 8 -15.40 20.99 0.45
N ALA A 9 -15.97 20.74 1.63
CA ALA A 9 -16.87 19.60 1.85
C ALA A 9 -18.12 19.70 0.96
N GLU A 10 -18.68 20.89 0.77
CA GLU A 10 -19.80 21.14 -0.14
C GLU A 10 -19.41 20.87 -1.60
N LEU A 11 -18.22 21.30 -2.04
CA LEU A 11 -17.71 21.06 -3.38
C LEU A 11 -17.62 19.56 -3.71
N ILE A 12 -17.10 18.75 -2.78
CA ILE A 12 -17.02 17.29 -2.94
C ILE A 12 -18.29 16.55 -2.51
N GLN A 13 -19.37 17.29 -2.21
CA GLN A 13 -20.66 16.77 -1.74
C GLN A 13 -20.56 15.87 -0.48
N ALA A 14 -19.53 16.10 0.34
CA ALA A 14 -19.30 15.37 1.57
C ALA A 14 -20.09 15.98 2.73
N ARG A 15 -20.78 15.13 3.49
CA ARG A 15 -21.45 15.55 4.73
C ARG A 15 -20.45 15.58 5.88
N SER A 16 -20.11 16.77 6.34
CA SER A 16 -19.25 16.95 7.52
C SER A 16 -20.03 16.75 8.83
N ARG A 17 -19.49 15.96 9.76
CA ARG A 17 -20.07 15.70 11.10
C ARG A 17 -19.03 15.98 12.18
N ALA A 18 -19.31 16.96 13.04
CA ALA A 18 -18.47 17.28 14.19
C ALA A 18 -18.97 16.53 15.44
N THR A 19 -18.04 16.05 16.26
CA THR A 19 -18.35 15.60 17.62
C THR A 19 -18.46 16.79 18.56
N LEU A 20 -19.18 16.62 19.68
CA LEU A 20 -19.25 17.63 20.72
C LEU A 20 -17.85 17.87 21.32
N SER A 21 -17.56 19.12 21.71
CA SER A 21 -16.32 19.49 22.40
C SER A 21 -16.05 18.58 23.60
N TYR A 22 -14.80 18.15 23.76
CA TYR A 22 -14.31 17.29 24.84
C TYR A 22 -15.04 15.94 24.99
N ARG A 23 -15.74 15.47 23.95
CA ARG A 23 -16.34 14.12 23.89
C ARG A 23 -15.65 13.24 22.87
N SER A 24 -14.40 12.92 23.15
CA SER A 24 -13.54 12.15 22.25
C SER A 24 -14.09 10.73 22.00
N GLN A 25 -14.74 10.13 23.02
CA GLN A 25 -15.42 8.83 22.95
C GLN A 25 -16.52 8.74 21.88
N ALA A 26 -17.12 9.86 21.47
CA ALA A 26 -18.13 9.89 20.42
C ALA A 26 -17.57 9.45 19.05
N ASN A 27 -16.24 9.38 18.90
CA ASN A 27 -15.55 8.86 17.72
C ASN A 27 -14.54 7.76 18.08
N GLY A 28 -14.94 6.82 18.93
CA GLY A 28 -14.03 5.79 19.46
C GLY A 28 -13.35 4.89 18.41
N GLN A 29 -13.90 4.75 17.20
CA GLN A 29 -13.21 4.05 16.12
C GLN A 29 -11.97 4.82 15.66
N GLN A 30 -12.11 6.12 15.39
CA GLN A 30 -10.99 6.98 15.01
C GLN A 30 -9.95 7.03 16.13
N GLU A 31 -10.36 7.14 17.39
CA GLU A 31 -9.43 7.15 18.53
C GLU A 31 -8.58 5.87 18.59
N ARG A 32 -9.20 4.70 18.40
CA ARG A 32 -8.47 3.43 18.36
C ARG A 32 -7.48 3.37 17.20
N SER A 33 -7.89 3.81 16.01
CA SER A 33 -7.00 3.88 14.84
C SER A 33 -5.81 4.83 15.09
N VAL A 34 -6.05 6.00 15.69
CA VAL A 34 -4.99 6.95 16.06
C VAL A 34 -4.05 6.32 17.08
N LYS A 35 -4.57 5.60 18.08
CA LYS A 35 -3.74 4.90 19.06
C LYS A 35 -2.80 3.88 18.40
N SER A 36 -3.32 3.09 17.45
CA SER A 36 -2.49 2.16 16.68
C SER A 36 -1.41 2.88 15.89
N ILE A 37 -1.75 3.98 15.19
CA ILE A 37 -0.78 4.79 14.44
C ILE A 37 0.33 5.31 15.36
N VAL A 38 -0.02 5.93 16.49
CA VAL A 38 0.97 6.47 17.43
C VAL A 38 1.86 5.37 17.99
N GLN A 39 1.30 4.22 18.35
CA GLN A 39 2.09 3.07 18.80
C GLN A 39 3.06 2.57 17.73
N THR A 40 2.62 2.49 16.48
CA THR A 40 3.49 2.12 15.35
C THR A 40 4.59 3.16 15.13
N VAL A 41 4.24 4.45 15.11
CA VAL A 41 5.19 5.56 14.91
C VAL A 41 6.25 5.59 16.01
N ASN A 42 5.86 5.39 17.28
CA ASN A 42 6.81 5.42 18.40
C ASN A 42 7.93 4.37 18.26
N VAL A 43 7.65 3.21 17.64
CA VAL A 43 8.70 2.19 17.36
C VAL A 43 9.81 2.74 16.45
N TYR A 44 9.52 3.78 15.65
CA TYR A 44 10.46 4.38 14.70
C TYR A 44 10.96 5.77 15.11
N VAL A 45 10.36 6.42 16.11
CA VAL A 45 10.77 7.78 16.54
C VAL A 45 11.87 7.73 17.60
N GLU A 46 12.09 6.58 18.25
CA GLU A 46 13.09 6.45 19.32
C GLU A 46 14.55 6.47 18.82
N ASP A 47 14.81 6.22 17.53
CA ASP A 47 16.17 6.25 16.95
C ASP A 47 16.48 7.63 16.33
N PRO A 48 17.41 8.41 16.89
CA PRO A 48 17.80 9.72 16.35
C PRO A 48 18.33 9.67 14.90
N LEU A 49 18.71 8.50 14.39
CA LEU A 49 19.15 8.31 13.00
C LEU A 49 17.99 8.09 12.01
N GLN A 50 16.76 7.87 12.48
CA GLN A 50 15.57 7.65 11.64
C GLN A 50 14.88 8.98 11.28
N GLN A 51 15.49 9.72 10.35
CA GLN A 51 14.90 10.95 9.80
C GLN A 51 14.06 10.74 8.52
N ASP A 52 14.02 9.51 8.00
CA ASP A 52 13.29 9.06 6.80
C ASP A 52 11.82 8.73 7.10
N TRP A 53 11.14 9.56 7.89
CA TRP A 53 9.78 9.29 8.36
C TRP A 53 8.76 9.21 7.21
N ASP A 54 9.00 9.90 6.10
CA ASP A 54 8.18 9.89 4.89
C ASP A 54 8.26 8.55 4.15
N ASP A 55 9.45 7.98 4.02
CA ASP A 55 9.66 6.63 3.47
C ASP A 55 9.05 5.53 4.34
N ILE A 56 9.05 5.74 5.67
CA ILE A 56 8.47 4.80 6.63
C ILE A 56 6.95 4.96 6.72
N ALA A 57 6.40 6.16 6.48
CA ALA A 57 4.97 6.43 6.58
C ALA A 57 4.13 5.56 5.63
N GLU A 58 4.56 5.38 4.38
CA GLU A 58 3.88 4.50 3.42
C GLU A 58 3.89 3.04 3.91
N LYS A 59 5.05 2.57 4.40
CA LYS A 59 5.21 1.21 4.94
C LYS A 59 4.35 0.99 6.18
N MET A 60 4.25 1.98 7.07
CA MET A 60 3.38 1.95 8.24
C MET A 60 1.89 1.90 7.83
N ALA A 61 1.46 2.75 6.89
CA ALA A 61 0.08 2.72 6.41
C ALA A 61 -0.28 1.36 5.79
N HIS A 62 0.65 0.78 5.02
CA HIS A 62 0.50 -0.56 4.47
C HIS A 62 0.39 -1.62 5.57
N ALA A 63 1.25 -1.58 6.59
CA ALA A 63 1.22 -2.52 7.70
C ALA A 63 -0.10 -2.42 8.50
N ILE A 64 -0.58 -1.21 8.79
CA ILE A 64 -1.84 -0.99 9.54
C ILE A 64 -3.04 -1.52 8.74
N ASN A 65 -3.13 -1.19 7.45
CA ASN A 65 -4.25 -1.61 6.60
C ASN A 65 -4.31 -3.14 6.38
N ASN A 66 -3.18 -3.83 6.49
CA ASN A 66 -3.05 -5.28 6.31
C ASN A 66 -2.86 -6.06 7.61
N SER A 67 -2.88 -5.38 8.76
CA SER A 67 -2.84 -6.01 10.07
C SER A 67 -4.22 -6.57 10.44
N MET A 68 -4.25 -7.57 11.32
CA MET A 68 -5.50 -8.14 11.78
C MET A 68 -6.22 -7.22 12.76
N ASP A 69 -7.43 -6.77 12.42
CA ASP A 69 -8.30 -6.10 13.39
C ASP A 69 -8.75 -7.13 14.45
N THR A 70 -8.36 -6.91 15.71
CA THR A 70 -8.63 -7.84 16.82
C THR A 70 -10.12 -7.99 17.14
N THR A 71 -10.94 -6.98 16.83
CA THR A 71 -12.39 -6.97 17.05
C THR A 71 -13.10 -7.68 15.91
N ARG A 72 -12.72 -7.37 14.66
CA ARG A 72 -13.40 -7.89 13.46
C ARG A 72 -12.81 -9.18 12.91
N LYS A 73 -11.66 -9.60 13.42
CA LYS A 73 -10.92 -10.80 12.99
C LYS A 73 -10.61 -10.83 11.49
N GLN A 74 -10.50 -9.65 10.87
CA GLN A 74 -10.22 -9.49 9.44
C GLN A 74 -9.42 -8.22 9.18
N MET A 75 -8.68 -8.14 8.06
CA MET A 75 -7.84 -6.99 7.72
C MET A 75 -8.69 -5.82 7.23
N PRO A 76 -8.41 -4.56 7.64
CA PRO A 76 -9.08 -3.39 7.09
C PRO A 76 -9.11 -3.35 5.56
N PHE A 77 -8.01 -3.74 4.91
CA PHE A 77 -7.92 -3.84 3.45
C PHE A 77 -9.00 -4.75 2.85
N TYR A 78 -9.21 -5.92 3.44
CA TYR A 78 -10.22 -6.86 2.97
C TYR A 78 -11.63 -6.28 3.04
N PHE A 79 -11.94 -5.51 4.09
CA PHE A 79 -13.24 -4.86 4.19
C PHE A 79 -13.51 -3.81 3.13
N VAL A 80 -12.46 -3.14 2.63
CA VAL A 80 -12.58 -2.10 1.60
C VAL A 80 -12.66 -2.73 0.20
N TYR A 81 -11.85 -3.75 -0.07
CA TYR A 81 -11.67 -4.27 -1.43
C TYR A 81 -12.30 -5.64 -1.69
N GLY A 82 -12.66 -6.41 -0.65
CA GLY A 82 -13.30 -7.72 -0.78
C GLY A 82 -12.35 -8.87 -1.13
N TRP A 83 -11.03 -8.65 -1.13
CA TRP A 83 -10.01 -9.67 -1.33
C TRP A 83 -8.87 -9.47 -0.34
N ASP A 84 -8.16 -10.56 -0.02
CA ASP A 84 -7.02 -10.48 0.89
C ASP A 84 -5.87 -9.78 0.18
N ALA A 85 -5.31 -8.76 0.82
CA ALA A 85 -4.00 -8.23 0.45
C ALA A 85 -2.93 -9.28 0.72
N GLN A 86 -2.86 -10.28 -0.16
CA GLN A 86 -1.63 -10.98 -0.38
C GLN A 86 -0.72 -9.97 -1.07
N SER A 87 0.17 -9.36 -0.29
CA SER A 87 1.26 -8.63 -0.91
C SER A 87 1.97 -9.58 -1.88
N THR A 88 2.45 -9.08 -3.01
CA THR A 88 3.32 -9.87 -3.91
C THR A 88 4.45 -10.50 -3.11
N LEU A 89 4.89 -9.82 -2.04
CA LEU A 89 5.73 -10.37 -0.99
C LEU A 89 5.18 -11.59 -0.31
N LYS A 90 3.99 -11.57 0.30
CA LYS A 90 3.37 -12.74 0.94
C LYS A 90 3.18 -13.90 -0.03
N ALA A 91 2.83 -13.61 -1.30
CA ALA A 91 2.71 -14.61 -2.36
C ALA A 91 4.07 -15.17 -2.84
N MET A 92 5.13 -14.35 -2.82
CA MET A 92 6.51 -14.77 -3.17
C MET A 92 7.26 -15.39 -1.98
N THR A 93 6.93 -15.00 -0.75
CA THR A 93 7.49 -15.55 0.49
C THR A 93 6.72 -16.77 0.98
N SER A 94 5.48 -17.03 0.52
CA SER A 94 4.83 -18.32 0.78
C SER A 94 5.61 -19.52 0.19
N SER A 95 6.44 -19.30 -0.84
CA SER A 95 7.41 -20.30 -1.33
C SER A 95 8.70 -20.37 -0.51
N LEU A 96 9.01 -19.37 0.30
CA LEU A 96 10.20 -19.30 1.15
C LEU A 96 9.75 -19.49 2.60
N ARG A 97 9.74 -20.75 3.05
CA ARG A 97 9.40 -21.16 4.41
C ARG A 97 9.91 -20.14 5.44
N LEU A 98 9.05 -19.24 5.90
CA LEU A 98 9.28 -18.56 7.17
C LEU A 98 9.29 -19.67 8.20
N GLY A 99 10.47 -20.01 8.71
CA GLY A 99 10.60 -21.04 9.75
C GLY A 99 9.60 -20.75 10.86
N ASP A 100 8.90 -21.79 11.31
CA ASP A 100 7.94 -21.73 12.43
C ASP A 100 8.59 -21.37 13.78
N GLY A 101 9.90 -21.12 13.78
CA GLY A 101 10.67 -20.75 14.95
C GLY A 101 10.28 -19.36 15.40
N SER A 102 9.64 -19.31 16.56
CA SER A 102 9.58 -18.17 17.49
C SER A 102 10.56 -17.07 17.09
N ILE A 103 10.03 -15.95 16.57
CA ILE A 103 10.82 -14.76 16.27
C ILE A 103 11.33 -14.20 17.61
N THR A 104 12.47 -14.69 18.07
CA THR A 104 13.10 -14.31 19.35
C THR A 104 13.87 -13.00 19.24
N ASP A 105 14.17 -12.54 18.02
CA ASP A 105 14.90 -11.29 17.75
C ASP A 105 14.24 -10.48 16.62
N ALA A 106 13.68 -9.33 16.99
CA ALA A 106 13.01 -8.41 16.07
C ALA A 106 13.97 -7.75 15.07
N ALA A 107 15.27 -7.69 15.36
CA ALA A 107 16.26 -7.09 14.46
C ALA A 107 16.64 -8.04 13.30
N SER A 108 16.82 -9.34 13.56
CA SER A 108 17.03 -10.34 12.51
C SER A 108 15.79 -10.53 11.63
N TRP A 109 14.59 -10.56 12.22
CA TRP A 109 13.35 -10.61 11.43
C TRP A 109 13.21 -9.41 10.50
N ARG A 110 13.48 -8.19 10.99
CA ARG A 110 13.46 -6.97 10.17
C ARG A 110 14.42 -7.04 8.99
N ARG A 111 15.67 -7.49 9.23
CA ARG A 111 16.68 -7.63 8.17
C ARG A 111 16.21 -8.59 7.09
N GLU A 112 15.67 -9.73 7.48
CA GLU A 112 15.21 -10.73 6.52
C GLU A 112 13.94 -10.27 5.78
N ALA A 113 12.96 -9.69 6.48
CA ALA A 113 11.76 -9.13 5.85
C ALA A 113 12.09 -8.03 4.83
N ASN A 114 13.03 -7.13 5.16
CA ASN A 114 13.47 -6.08 4.24
C ASN A 114 14.22 -6.65 3.02
N ARG A 115 15.12 -7.63 3.23
CA ARG A 115 15.80 -8.31 2.12
C ARG A 115 14.80 -8.97 1.17
N GLN A 116 13.82 -9.68 1.71
CA GLN A 116 12.79 -10.31 0.90
C GLN A 116 11.95 -9.26 0.15
N TYR A 117 11.62 -8.13 0.80
CA TYR A 117 10.96 -6.99 0.18
C TYR A 117 11.72 -6.48 -1.04
N GLU A 118 13.03 -6.24 -0.90
CA GLU A 118 13.87 -5.74 -1.99
C GLU A 118 13.91 -6.70 -3.18
N VAL A 119 14.06 -8.00 -2.91
CA VAL A 119 14.08 -9.04 -3.95
C VAL A 119 12.75 -9.13 -4.69
N ALA A 120 11.62 -9.14 -3.96
CA ALA A 120 10.30 -9.15 -4.57
C ALA A 120 10.03 -7.89 -5.39
N GLN A 121 10.44 -6.72 -4.90
CA GLN A 121 10.30 -5.46 -5.61
C GLN A 121 11.14 -5.43 -6.89
N ALA A 122 12.37 -5.94 -6.85
CA ALA A 122 13.23 -6.07 -8.02
C ALA A 122 12.61 -7.00 -9.07
N MET A 123 12.09 -8.17 -8.66
CA MET A 123 11.38 -9.09 -9.54
C MET A 123 10.13 -8.44 -10.16
N ALA A 124 9.32 -7.75 -9.37
CA ALA A 124 8.13 -7.06 -9.87
C ALA A 124 8.47 -5.99 -10.91
N LYS A 125 9.53 -5.20 -10.68
CA LYS A 125 10.02 -4.19 -11.63
C LYS A 125 10.49 -4.84 -12.93
N GLN A 126 11.20 -5.96 -12.86
CA GLN A 126 11.63 -6.71 -14.05
C GLN A 126 10.42 -7.23 -14.85
N TYR A 127 9.46 -7.88 -14.20
CA TYR A 127 8.22 -8.34 -14.85
C TYR A 127 7.43 -7.20 -15.48
N GLN A 128 7.35 -6.05 -14.81
CA GLN A 128 6.66 -4.90 -15.37
C GLN A 128 7.38 -4.36 -16.61
N ALA A 129 8.72 -4.34 -16.62
CA ALA A 129 9.52 -3.91 -17.75
C ALA A 129 9.37 -4.86 -18.96
N THR A 130 9.42 -6.17 -18.73
CA THR A 130 9.26 -7.17 -19.80
C THR A 130 7.86 -7.11 -20.42
N GLU A 131 6.81 -7.02 -19.59
CA GLU A 131 5.43 -6.91 -20.09
C GLU A 131 5.15 -5.58 -20.80
N LYS A 132 5.76 -4.47 -20.37
CA LYS A 132 5.71 -3.20 -21.09
C LYS A 132 6.39 -3.31 -22.45
N ALA A 133 7.57 -3.92 -22.52
CA ALA A 133 8.28 -4.13 -23.78
C ALA A 133 7.51 -5.03 -24.74
N ARG A 134 6.92 -6.13 -24.25
CA ARG A 134 6.06 -7.02 -25.04
C ARG A 134 4.87 -6.26 -25.62
N ARG A 135 4.13 -5.52 -24.78
CA ARG A 135 2.99 -4.71 -25.23
C ARG A 135 3.37 -3.63 -26.24
N ALA A 136 4.52 -2.96 -26.04
CA ALA A 136 5.02 -1.97 -26.99
C ALA A 136 5.36 -2.59 -28.35
N LYS A 137 6.00 -3.77 -28.35
CA LYS A 137 6.30 -4.51 -29.59
C LYS A 137 5.01 -4.91 -30.33
N GLU A 138 4.04 -5.47 -29.62
CA GLU A 138 2.74 -5.85 -30.22
C GLU A 138 2.00 -4.65 -30.80
N HIS A 139 2.01 -3.51 -30.09
CA HIS A 139 1.43 -2.27 -30.57
C HIS A 139 2.12 -1.74 -31.83
N ASN A 140 3.45 -1.70 -31.84
CA ASN A 140 4.23 -1.22 -32.99
C ASN A 140 4.05 -2.13 -34.21
N GLU A 141 3.99 -3.45 -34.02
CA GLU A 141 3.70 -4.40 -35.09
C GLU A 141 2.29 -4.22 -35.65
N ALA A 142 1.30 -3.93 -34.81
CA ALA A 142 -0.06 -3.62 -35.25
C ALA A 142 -0.11 -2.32 -36.06
N LEU A 143 0.59 -1.27 -35.60
CA LEU A 143 0.70 0.00 -36.30
C LEU A 143 1.34 -0.18 -37.69
N GLY A 144 2.47 -0.89 -37.76
CA GLY A 144 3.18 -1.15 -39.01
C GLY A 144 2.43 -2.09 -39.97
N ARG A 145 1.44 -2.86 -39.50
CA ARG A 145 0.50 -3.58 -40.38
C ARG A 145 -0.52 -2.63 -41.00
N LEU A 146 -1.07 -1.70 -40.22
CA LEU A 146 -2.01 -0.69 -40.70
C LEU A 146 -1.36 0.26 -41.72
N GLU A 147 -0.13 0.71 -41.47
CA GLU A 147 0.61 1.57 -42.40
C GLU A 147 0.86 0.88 -43.74
N ARG A 148 1.24 -0.41 -43.73
CA ARG A 148 1.44 -1.20 -44.96
C ARG A 148 0.16 -1.42 -45.77
N MET A 149 -1.00 -1.47 -45.12
CA MET A 149 -2.31 -1.55 -45.79
C MET A 149 -2.73 -0.19 -46.38
N ALA A 150 -2.17 0.93 -45.90
CA ALA A 150 -2.51 2.28 -46.32
C ALA A 150 -1.62 2.82 -47.47
N VAL A 151 -0.52 2.13 -47.82
CA VAL A 151 0.31 2.51 -48.98
C VAL A 151 -0.39 2.08 -50.27
N PRO A 152 -0.75 3.00 -51.19
CA PRO A 152 -1.34 2.63 -52.47
C PRO A 152 -0.30 1.89 -53.30
N VAL A 153 -0.67 0.72 -53.82
CA VAL A 153 0.11 0.04 -54.87
C VAL A 153 0.02 0.93 -56.10
N GLY A 154 1.11 1.62 -56.45
CA GLY A 154 1.18 2.44 -57.65
C GLY A 154 1.03 1.57 -58.91
N GLU A 155 0.14 2.02 -59.79
CA GLU A 155 0.02 1.56 -61.20
C GLU A 155 1.25 1.92 -62.03
#